data_AF-A0A7W5HGI9-F1
#
_entry.id   AF-A0A7W5HGI9-F1
#
_cell.length_a   1.000
_cell.length_b   1.000
_cell.length_c   1.000
_cell.angle_alpha   90.00
_cell.angle_beta   90.00
_cell.angle_gamma   90.00
#
_symmetry.space_group_name_H-M   'P 1'
#
loop_
_entity.id
_entity.type
_entity.pdbx_description
1 polymer ?
#
loop_
_entity_poly.entity_id
_entity_poly.type
_entity_poly.pdbx_seq_one_letter_code
_entity_poly.pdbx_strand_id
1 'polypeptide(L)'
;MLSATPVPSVPVWEPHLYDIIAHGDEVRLSPTCAEGHAMVMEIIERGFFNHMRTPRAGGAEDSGDVLARLFGAPPAGASDPIVVQRGRDQPSSSLPPDANPLPQEAAPIPATPNTVTPVAAPPMPATGSENLLSELTSRHLRNLKRGPKKATPADRERRYVLDLLREVIGDKPVDAITPEDAETFADVLAVWPVRLMNLPEFRHMSAVNIAAKAKREKRQAIQRSTQHKHKHKHKHIMSVSAFFNWLVNDLKVIPINPFRFIQMSRYHDNVRKKKDIFSV
;
A
#
# COMPACT_ATOMS: atom_id res chain seq x y z
N MET A 1 -51.52 2.47 -33.18
CA MET A 1 -51.55 2.31 -31.72
C MET A 1 -50.46 1.33 -31.34
N LEU A 2 -49.29 1.84 -30.92
CA LEU A 2 -48.15 1.02 -30.51
C LEU A 2 -48.06 1.10 -28.98
N SER A 3 -48.39 -0.01 -28.31
CA SER A 3 -48.25 -0.14 -26.85
C SER A 3 -46.78 -0.27 -26.50
N ALA A 4 -46.25 0.72 -25.79
CA ALA A 4 -44.93 0.67 -25.20
C ALA A 4 -44.93 -0.28 -24.00
N THR A 5 -44.11 -1.34 -24.07
CA THR A 5 -43.83 -2.22 -22.94
C THR A 5 -42.95 -1.49 -21.91
N PRO A 6 -43.28 -1.52 -20.61
CA PRO A 6 -42.49 -0.86 -19.57
C PRO A 6 -41.15 -1.58 -19.38
N VAL A 7 -40.07 -0.80 -19.39
CA VAL A 7 -38.71 -1.27 -19.12
C VAL A 7 -38.60 -1.60 -17.62
N PRO A 8 -38.11 -2.79 -17.23
CA PRO A 8 -37.92 -3.12 -15.82
C PRO A 8 -36.86 -2.20 -15.22
N SER A 9 -37.25 -1.45 -14.19
CA SER A 9 -36.35 -0.59 -13.42
C SER A 9 -35.31 -1.46 -12.70
N VAL A 10 -34.04 -1.26 -13.05
CA VAL A 10 -32.91 -1.85 -12.33
C VAL A 10 -32.97 -1.35 -10.88
N PRO A 11 -32.91 -2.23 -9.85
CA PRO A 11 -32.86 -1.79 -8.47
C PRO A 11 -31.60 -0.93 -8.30
N VAL A 12 -31.81 0.34 -7.96
CA VAL A 12 -30.74 1.24 -7.53
C VAL A 12 -30.24 0.68 -6.21
N TRP A 13 -29.06 0.08 -6.22
CA TRP A 13 -28.36 -0.28 -5.00
C TRP A 13 -27.95 1.02 -4.32
N GLU A 14 -28.76 1.48 -3.36
CA GLU A 14 -28.30 2.47 -2.39
C GLU A 14 -27.09 1.85 -1.67
N PRO A 15 -25.90 2.47 -1.73
CA PRO A 15 -24.76 1.96 -0.98
C PRO A 15 -25.11 2.03 0.50
N HIS A 16 -25.32 0.86 1.12
CA HIS A 16 -25.56 0.78 2.56
C HIS A 16 -24.46 1.55 3.29
N LEU A 17 -24.90 2.63 3.91
CA LEU A 17 -24.08 3.61 4.58
C LEU A 17 -23.64 2.96 5.91
N TYR A 18 -22.40 2.47 5.92
CA TYR A 18 -21.68 1.83 7.02
C TYR A 18 -22.05 0.36 7.33
N ASP A 19 -21.00 -0.47 7.48
CA ASP A 19 -21.06 -1.66 8.34
C ASP A 19 -20.51 -1.25 9.71
N ILE A 20 -21.40 -1.05 10.69
CA ILE A 20 -21.01 -0.96 12.10
C ILE A 20 -20.98 -2.40 12.62
N ILE A 21 -19.78 -2.95 12.77
CA ILE A 21 -19.62 -4.30 13.31
C ILE A 21 -19.35 -4.16 14.81
N ALA A 22 -20.37 -4.45 15.62
CA ALA A 22 -20.24 -4.58 17.05
C ALA A 22 -19.92 -6.03 17.42
N HIS A 23 -18.76 -6.24 18.03
CA HIS A 23 -18.41 -7.45 18.76
C HIS A 23 -18.58 -7.19 20.27
N GLY A 24 -18.73 -8.26 21.06
CA GLY A 24 -19.10 -8.19 22.48
C GLY A 24 -18.36 -7.14 23.31
N ASP A 25 -17.08 -6.90 22.99
CA ASP A 25 -16.24 -5.91 23.69
C ASP A 25 -15.63 -4.82 22.76
N GLU A 26 -15.99 -4.75 21.47
CA GLU A 26 -15.40 -3.79 20.51
C GLU A 26 -16.39 -3.37 19.42
N VAL A 27 -16.45 -2.07 19.11
CA VAL A 27 -17.13 -1.55 17.91
C VAL A 27 -16.08 -1.13 16.88
N ARG A 28 -16.16 -1.69 15.67
CA ARG A 28 -15.27 -1.31 14.56
C ARG A 28 -15.99 -0.51 13.49
N LEU A 29 -15.33 0.55 13.03
CA LEU A 29 -15.75 1.41 11.93
C LEU A 29 -14.74 1.29 10.78
N SER A 30 -15.22 1.05 9.56
CA SER A 30 -14.39 0.96 8.35
C SER A 30 -13.91 2.36 7.90
N PRO A 31 -12.61 2.59 7.59
CA PRO A 31 -12.03 3.94 7.55
C PRO A 31 -11.97 4.57 6.14
N THR A 32 -12.99 4.42 5.29
CA THR A 32 -12.86 4.76 3.85
C THR A 32 -13.58 6.03 3.36
N CYS A 33 -14.08 6.93 4.23
CA CYS A 33 -14.57 8.24 3.76
C CYS A 33 -14.21 9.41 4.70
N ALA A 34 -14.11 10.61 4.11
CA ALA A 34 -13.74 11.84 4.80
C ALA A 34 -14.78 12.26 5.86
N GLU A 35 -16.07 11.97 5.64
CA GLU A 35 -17.14 12.24 6.60
C GLU A 35 -17.13 11.28 7.80
N GLY A 36 -16.79 10.01 7.59
CA GLY A 36 -16.59 9.06 8.69
C GLY A 36 -15.41 9.45 9.60
N HIS A 37 -14.36 10.03 9.02
CA HIS A 37 -13.26 10.60 9.80
C HIS A 37 -13.73 11.79 10.65
N ALA A 38 -14.55 12.69 10.08
CA ALA A 38 -15.11 13.82 10.82
C ALA A 38 -16.01 13.37 11.99
N MET A 39 -16.86 12.38 11.79
CA MET A 39 -17.71 11.82 12.85
C MET A 39 -16.90 11.14 13.96
N VAL A 40 -15.85 10.39 13.61
CA VAL A 40 -14.94 9.78 14.61
C VAL A 40 -14.21 10.86 15.40
N MET A 41 -13.77 11.94 14.75
CA MET A 41 -13.16 13.07 15.44
C MET A 41 -14.17 13.78 16.37
N GLU A 42 -15.42 13.93 15.95
CA GLU A 42 -16.49 14.51 16.78
C GLU A 42 -16.79 13.65 18.03
N ILE A 43 -16.77 12.33 17.92
CA ILE A 43 -16.94 11.41 19.07
C ILE A 43 -15.76 11.51 20.04
N ILE A 44 -14.53 11.64 19.52
CA ILE A 44 -13.33 11.84 20.33
C ILE A 44 -13.37 13.20 21.04
N GLU A 45 -13.78 14.26 20.33
CA GLU A 45 -13.90 15.62 20.87
C GLU A 45 -15.03 15.76 21.90
N ARG A 46 -16.14 15.04 21.73
CA ARG A 46 -17.29 15.07 22.66
C ARG A 46 -17.09 14.27 23.95
N GLY A 47 -15.88 13.76 24.21
CA GLY A 47 -15.45 13.50 25.58
C GLY A 47 -15.49 12.04 26.04
N PHE A 48 -15.30 11.08 25.14
CA PHE A 48 -15.08 9.67 25.54
C PHE A 48 -13.87 9.52 26.50
N PHE A 49 -12.91 10.47 26.49
CA PHE A 49 -11.79 10.50 27.43
C PHE A 49 -12.08 11.11 28.80
N ASN A 50 -13.19 11.85 28.97
CA ASN A 50 -13.52 12.47 30.27
C ASN A 50 -14.09 11.44 31.27
N HIS A 51 -14.52 10.27 30.82
CA HIS A 51 -15.00 9.20 31.70
C HIS A 51 -13.91 8.25 32.22
N MET A 52 -12.68 8.30 31.69
CA MET A 52 -11.58 7.42 32.11
C MET A 52 -10.54 8.11 32.99
N ARG A 53 -10.76 9.37 33.39
CA ARG A 53 -9.77 10.15 34.15
C ARG A 53 -10.39 10.98 35.28
N THR A 54 -11.01 10.31 36.24
CA THR A 54 -11.19 10.88 37.59
C THR A 54 -10.14 10.31 38.53
N PRO A 55 -9.13 11.10 38.97
CA PRO A 55 -8.32 10.73 40.12
C PRO A 55 -9.14 10.98 41.39
N ARG A 56 -9.32 9.92 42.19
CA ARG A 56 -9.95 9.97 43.51
C ARG A 56 -9.02 10.74 44.45
N ALA A 57 -9.45 11.93 44.86
CA ALA A 57 -8.85 12.68 45.95
C ALA A 57 -9.19 12.03 47.29
N GLY A 58 -8.21 11.86 48.17
CA GLY A 58 -8.44 11.59 49.58
C GLY A 58 -7.31 10.83 50.28
N GLY A 59 -6.64 11.53 51.20
CA GLY A 59 -6.29 11.00 52.53
C GLY A 59 -5.04 10.15 52.65
N ALA A 60 -4.05 10.69 53.35
CA ALA A 60 -2.97 9.94 53.98
C ALA A 60 -3.53 9.04 55.09
N GLU A 61 -3.05 7.79 55.19
CA GLU A 61 -2.59 7.17 56.44
C GLU A 61 -2.01 5.76 56.19
N ASP A 62 -0.96 5.50 56.95
CA ASP A 62 -0.38 4.23 57.38
C ASP A 62 -1.04 2.92 56.91
N SER A 63 -0.29 2.10 56.17
CA SER A 63 -0.52 0.65 56.03
C SER A 63 0.60 0.01 55.21
N GLY A 64 1.68 -0.36 55.89
CA GLY A 64 2.31 -1.64 55.56
C GLY A 64 1.25 -2.74 55.73
N ASP A 65 1.40 -3.85 55.00
CA ASP A 65 0.68 -5.10 55.29
C ASP A 65 -0.67 -5.39 54.56
N VAL A 66 -0.78 -5.06 53.26
CA VAL A 66 -1.92 -5.52 52.42
C VAL A 66 -1.49 -6.43 51.24
N LEU A 67 -0.23 -6.42 50.83
CA LEU A 67 0.24 -7.26 49.70
C LEU A 67 0.50 -8.73 50.08
N ALA A 68 0.59 -9.07 51.37
CA ALA A 68 0.85 -10.44 51.83
C ALA A 68 -0.42 -11.32 51.97
N ARG A 69 -1.62 -10.76 51.80
CA ARG A 69 -2.90 -11.49 52.01
C ARG A 69 -3.72 -11.80 50.75
N LEU A 70 -3.31 -11.34 49.57
CA LEU A 70 -4.04 -11.59 48.32
C LEU A 70 -3.48 -12.75 47.48
N PHE A 71 -2.28 -13.24 47.79
CA PHE A 71 -1.69 -14.41 47.11
C PHE A 71 -1.60 -15.58 48.08
N GLY A 72 -2.76 -16.19 48.35
CA GLY A 72 -2.82 -17.52 48.93
C GLY A 72 -2.04 -18.49 48.04
N ALA A 73 -1.03 -19.14 48.63
CA ALA A 73 -0.28 -20.20 47.99
C ALA A 73 -1.19 -21.42 47.73
N PRO A 74 -1.29 -21.93 46.49
CA PRO A 74 -1.91 -23.22 46.24
C PRO A 74 -0.91 -24.37 46.51
N PRO A 75 -1.38 -25.51 47.07
CA PRO A 75 -0.54 -26.66 47.40
C PRO A 75 -0.10 -27.45 46.15
N ALA A 76 1.07 -28.07 46.29
CA ALA A 76 1.64 -29.01 45.35
C ALA A 76 0.80 -30.30 45.25
N GLY A 77 0.48 -30.73 44.02
CA GLY A 77 -0.20 -32.00 43.77
C GLY A 77 -0.41 -32.29 42.29
N ALA A 78 0.35 -33.29 41.81
CA ALA A 78 0.24 -34.12 40.62
C ALA A 78 -1.00 -34.01 39.70
N SER A 79 -0.77 -34.09 38.37
CA SER A 79 -1.24 -35.16 37.47
C SER A 79 -0.98 -34.82 35.98
N ASP A 80 -0.16 -35.66 35.34
CA ASP A 80 -0.12 -36.17 33.96
C ASP A 80 -0.11 -35.31 32.67
N PRO A 81 0.72 -35.71 31.66
CA PRO A 81 0.76 -35.11 30.34
C PRO A 81 -0.32 -35.68 29.40
N ILE A 82 -1.11 -34.78 28.81
CA ILE A 82 -2.03 -35.13 27.73
C ILE A 82 -1.23 -35.34 26.43
N VAL A 83 -1.12 -36.61 26.04
CA VAL A 83 -0.69 -37.05 24.71
C VAL A 83 -1.88 -36.91 23.76
N VAL A 84 -1.81 -35.97 22.81
CA VAL A 84 -2.72 -35.96 21.66
C VAL A 84 -1.99 -36.57 20.46
N GLN A 85 -2.10 -37.89 20.34
CA GLN A 85 -2.01 -38.56 19.05
C GLN A 85 -3.40 -38.55 18.43
N ARG A 86 -3.52 -38.01 17.22
CA ARG A 86 -4.60 -38.41 16.31
C ARG A 86 -4.06 -38.39 14.89
N GLY A 87 -3.69 -39.59 14.43
CA GLY A 87 -3.55 -39.84 13.01
C GLY A 87 -4.90 -39.73 12.31
N ARG A 88 -4.86 -39.37 11.04
CA ARG A 88 -5.78 -39.94 10.08
C ARG A 88 -5.15 -39.95 8.70
N ASP A 89 -5.10 -41.16 8.18
CA ASP A 89 -4.75 -41.58 6.84
C ASP A 89 -5.62 -40.90 5.77
N GLN A 90 -4.98 -40.60 4.62
CA GLN A 90 -5.38 -40.82 3.22
C GLN A 90 -6.85 -40.56 2.75
N PRO A 91 -7.13 -40.33 1.43
CA PRO A 91 -6.34 -40.77 0.27
C PRO A 91 -6.17 -39.77 -0.89
N SER A 92 -5.24 -40.18 -1.75
CA SER A 92 -5.04 -39.83 -3.16
C SER A 92 -6.32 -39.52 -3.94
N SER A 93 -6.34 -38.36 -4.60
CA SER A 93 -7.28 -38.09 -5.70
C SER A 93 -6.53 -38.22 -7.03
N SER A 94 -6.97 -39.22 -7.78
CA SER A 94 -6.51 -39.62 -9.10
C SER A 94 -6.85 -38.58 -10.18
N LEU A 95 -5.86 -38.26 -11.01
CA LEU A 95 -5.99 -37.58 -12.29
C LEU A 95 -6.77 -38.45 -13.30
N PRO A 96 -7.72 -37.90 -14.08
CA PRO A 96 -8.10 -38.47 -15.36
C PRO A 96 -7.16 -37.97 -16.47
N PRO A 97 -6.70 -38.84 -17.39
CA PRO A 97 -6.09 -38.44 -18.65
C PRO A 97 -7.19 -38.34 -19.70
N ASP A 98 -7.63 -37.14 -20.04
CA ASP A 98 -8.46 -36.95 -21.23
C ASP A 98 -7.63 -36.37 -22.36
N ALA A 99 -7.32 -37.26 -23.29
CA ALA A 99 -6.77 -36.98 -24.59
C ALA A 99 -7.83 -36.25 -25.42
N ASN A 100 -7.52 -35.04 -25.89
CA ASN A 100 -8.30 -34.42 -26.95
C ASN A 100 -7.38 -34.11 -28.14
N PRO A 101 -7.63 -34.71 -29.32
CA PRO A 101 -6.82 -34.55 -30.51
C PRO A 101 -7.10 -33.21 -31.22
N LEU A 102 -6.03 -32.50 -31.59
CA LEU A 102 -5.98 -31.68 -32.82
C LEU A 102 -6.21 -32.63 -34.01
N PRO A 103 -6.80 -32.25 -35.18
CA PRO A 103 -6.49 -31.00 -35.91
C PRO A 103 -7.63 -30.41 -36.78
N GLN A 104 -7.72 -29.09 -36.93
CA GLN A 104 -8.30 -28.52 -38.15
C GLN A 104 -7.48 -27.34 -38.67
N GLU A 105 -6.80 -27.64 -39.77
CA GLU A 105 -6.08 -26.79 -40.70
C GLU A 105 -7.08 -25.86 -41.41
N ALA A 106 -7.10 -24.59 -41.03
CA ALA A 106 -7.85 -23.56 -41.73
C ALA A 106 -6.96 -22.98 -42.85
N ALA A 107 -7.46 -23.09 -44.07
CA ALA A 107 -6.84 -22.63 -45.30
C ALA A 107 -6.47 -21.13 -45.27
N PRO A 108 -5.39 -20.71 -45.97
CA PRO A 108 -5.02 -19.31 -46.12
C PRO A 108 -5.99 -18.59 -47.07
N ILE A 109 -6.65 -17.56 -46.57
CA ILE A 109 -7.43 -16.59 -47.37
C ILE A 109 -6.42 -15.64 -48.06
N PRO A 110 -6.51 -15.42 -49.38
CA PRO A 110 -5.65 -14.47 -50.08
C PRO A 110 -5.96 -13.03 -49.63
N ALA A 111 -4.94 -12.37 -49.08
CA ALA A 111 -4.99 -10.96 -48.71
C ALA A 111 -5.06 -10.08 -49.97
N THR A 112 -6.16 -9.33 -50.11
CA THR A 112 -6.25 -8.20 -51.05
C THR A 112 -5.48 -7.00 -50.47
N PRO A 113 -4.57 -6.36 -51.24
CA PRO A 113 -3.87 -5.16 -50.80
C PRO A 113 -4.81 -3.95 -50.86
N ASN A 114 -5.47 -3.62 -49.75
CA ASN A 114 -6.14 -2.34 -49.60
C ASN A 114 -5.08 -1.27 -49.31
N THR A 115 -4.64 -0.59 -50.36
CA THR A 115 -3.89 0.67 -50.31
C THR A 115 -4.77 1.74 -49.69
N VAL A 116 -4.76 1.85 -48.36
CA VAL A 116 -5.38 2.97 -47.65
C VAL A 116 -4.41 4.14 -47.69
N THR A 117 -4.75 5.14 -48.49
CA THR A 117 -4.09 6.44 -48.54
C THR A 117 -4.13 7.08 -47.15
N PRO A 118 -3.00 7.39 -46.49
CA PRO A 118 -3.02 8.08 -45.21
C PRO A 118 -3.46 9.53 -45.43
N VAL A 119 -4.69 9.85 -45.02
CA VAL A 119 -5.16 11.22 -44.87
C VAL A 119 -4.32 11.87 -43.78
N ALA A 120 -3.51 12.85 -44.17
CA ALA A 120 -2.69 13.63 -43.26
C ALA A 120 -3.59 14.32 -42.23
N ALA A 121 -3.58 13.80 -41.00
CA ALA A 121 -4.19 14.47 -39.87
C ALA A 121 -3.48 15.84 -39.65
N PRO A 122 -4.24 16.91 -39.37
CA PRO A 122 -3.63 18.21 -39.06
C PRO A 122 -2.69 18.07 -37.86
N PRO A 123 -1.51 18.72 -37.88
CA PRO A 123 -0.58 18.68 -36.76
C PRO A 123 -1.29 19.26 -35.54
N MET A 124 -1.59 18.41 -34.55
CA MET A 124 -1.99 18.90 -33.24
C MET A 124 -0.88 19.83 -32.74
N PRO A 125 -1.22 21.01 -32.21
CA PRO A 125 -0.22 21.89 -31.61
C PRO A 125 0.49 21.08 -30.54
N ALA A 126 1.81 20.94 -30.69
CA ALA A 126 2.68 20.48 -29.62
C ALA A 126 2.66 21.56 -28.54
N THR A 127 1.59 21.56 -27.73
CA THR A 127 1.51 22.36 -26.53
C THR A 127 2.65 21.86 -25.65
N GLY A 128 3.71 22.64 -25.63
CA GLY A 128 4.96 22.30 -24.98
C GLY A 128 4.68 21.75 -23.60
N SER A 129 5.18 20.54 -23.38
CA SER A 129 5.17 19.88 -22.08
C SER A 129 6.17 20.62 -21.17
N GLU A 130 5.82 21.84 -20.75
CA GLU A 130 6.70 22.78 -20.04
C GLU A 130 7.06 22.30 -18.63
N ASN A 131 6.31 21.34 -18.09
CA ASN A 131 6.45 20.89 -16.71
C ASN A 131 7.31 19.64 -16.60
N LEU A 132 8.64 19.82 -16.64
CA LEU A 132 9.60 18.74 -16.39
C LEU A 132 9.51 18.21 -14.95
N LEU A 133 9.73 16.90 -14.79
CA LEU A 133 9.72 16.23 -13.50
C LEU A 133 10.73 16.85 -12.51
N SER A 134 11.93 17.17 -12.98
CA SER A 134 12.97 17.81 -12.17
C SER A 134 12.58 19.19 -11.63
N GLU A 135 11.92 20.00 -12.46
CA GLU A 135 11.46 21.33 -12.06
C GLU A 135 10.36 21.24 -11.01
N LEU A 136 9.34 20.41 -11.28
CA LEU A 136 8.23 20.19 -10.36
C LEU A 136 8.67 19.55 -9.05
N THR A 137 9.66 18.64 -9.10
CA THR A 137 10.31 18.08 -7.91
C THR A 137 10.95 19.19 -7.07
N SER A 138 11.72 20.07 -7.71
CA SER A 138 12.37 21.20 -7.04
C SER A 138 11.35 22.15 -6.40
N ARG A 139 10.25 22.42 -7.11
CA ARG A 139 9.13 23.24 -6.62
C ARG A 139 8.44 22.58 -5.42
N HIS A 140 8.17 21.29 -5.49
CA HIS A 140 7.56 20.53 -4.41
C HIS A 140 8.41 20.53 -3.14
N LEU A 141 9.72 20.30 -3.28
CA LEU A 141 10.65 20.31 -2.14
C LEU A 141 10.77 21.72 -1.53
N ARG A 142 10.76 22.79 -2.34
CA ARG A 142 10.67 24.17 -1.84
C ARG A 142 9.37 24.41 -1.08
N ASN A 143 8.25 23.87 -1.55
CA ASN A 143 6.95 23.98 -0.87
C ASN A 143 6.95 23.26 0.48
N LEU A 144 7.49 22.04 0.55
CA LEU A 144 7.60 21.27 1.80
C LEU A 144 8.39 22.01 2.88
N LYS A 145 9.43 22.77 2.49
CA LYS A 145 10.24 23.58 3.43
C LYS A 145 9.48 24.76 4.03
N ARG A 146 8.39 25.21 3.41
CA ARG A 146 7.54 26.29 3.93
C ARG A 146 6.58 25.81 5.03
N GLY A 147 6.37 24.49 5.13
CA GLY A 147 5.54 23.88 6.17
C GLY A 147 6.17 23.92 7.57
N PRO A 148 5.43 23.52 8.61
CA PRO A 148 5.92 23.54 9.99
C PRO A 148 7.17 22.67 10.18
N LYS A 149 8.14 23.15 10.99
CA LYS A 149 9.50 22.61 11.19
C LYS A 149 9.60 21.10 11.51
N LYS A 150 8.52 20.45 11.96
CA LYS A 150 8.48 18.99 12.20
C LYS A 150 8.58 18.16 10.89
N ALA A 151 8.43 18.79 9.72
CA ALA A 151 8.54 18.15 8.41
C ALA A 151 9.98 17.89 7.93
N THR A 152 11.00 18.38 8.63
CA THR A 152 12.40 18.40 8.14
C THR A 152 13.00 17.02 7.79
N PRO A 153 12.81 15.93 8.59
CA PRO A 153 13.30 14.61 8.19
C PRO A 153 12.63 14.11 6.90
N ALA A 154 11.42 14.57 6.62
CA ALA A 154 10.66 14.19 5.44
C ALA A 154 11.22 14.85 4.16
N ASP A 155 11.82 16.05 4.21
CA ASP A 155 12.40 16.70 3.02
C ASP A 155 13.58 15.90 2.46
N ARG A 156 14.55 15.51 3.30
CA ARG A 156 15.74 14.77 2.86
C ARG A 156 15.36 13.45 2.20
N GLU A 157 14.42 12.74 2.81
CA GLU A 157 13.95 11.46 2.30
C GLU A 157 13.08 11.62 1.05
N ARG A 158 12.19 12.63 1.02
CA ARG A 158 11.41 12.97 -0.18
C ARG A 158 12.34 13.27 -1.35
N ARG A 159 13.37 14.09 -1.13
CA ARG A 159 14.38 14.42 -2.14
C ARG A 159 15.04 13.17 -2.66
N TYR A 160 15.58 12.33 -1.77
CA TYR A 160 16.22 11.07 -2.15
C TYR A 160 15.32 10.19 -3.02
N VAL A 161 14.05 10.03 -2.64
CA VAL A 161 13.10 9.18 -3.37
C VAL A 161 12.72 9.77 -4.73
N LEU A 162 12.53 11.09 -4.83
CA LEU A 162 12.20 11.75 -6.10
C LEU A 162 13.39 11.80 -7.06
N ASP A 163 14.61 11.97 -6.53
CA ASP A 163 15.84 11.86 -7.30
C ASP A 163 16.00 10.43 -7.84
N LEU A 164 15.74 9.42 -7.01
CA LEU A 164 15.75 8.02 -7.41
C LEU A 164 14.69 7.72 -8.49
N LEU A 165 13.49 8.29 -8.37
CA LEU A 165 12.46 8.16 -9.40
C LEU A 165 12.97 8.69 -10.75
N ARG A 166 13.48 9.92 -10.76
CA ARG A 166 14.04 10.55 -11.98
C ARG A 166 15.20 9.75 -12.56
N GLU A 167 16.03 9.15 -11.72
CA GLU A 167 17.13 8.29 -12.17
C GLU A 167 16.65 7.00 -12.85
N VAL A 168 15.50 6.47 -12.43
CA VAL A 168 14.92 5.24 -12.99
C VAL A 168 14.15 5.51 -14.27
N ILE A 169 13.27 6.52 -14.28
CA ILE A 169 12.34 6.77 -15.40
C ILE A 169 12.84 7.87 -16.36
N GLY A 170 13.93 8.54 -16.02
CA GLY A 170 14.44 9.72 -16.73
C GLY A 170 13.78 11.03 -16.29
N ASP A 171 14.35 12.14 -16.73
CA ASP A 171 13.72 13.45 -16.61
C ASP A 171 12.84 13.70 -17.82
N LYS A 172 11.55 13.42 -17.65
CA LYS A 172 10.52 13.61 -18.67
C LYS A 172 9.43 14.55 -18.15
N PRO A 173 8.63 15.15 -19.04
CA PRO A 173 7.52 15.95 -18.59
C PRO A 173 6.49 15.07 -17.87
N VAL A 174 5.80 15.66 -16.89
CA VAL A 174 4.98 14.91 -15.92
C VAL A 174 3.71 14.32 -16.53
N ASP A 175 3.22 14.89 -17.63
CA ASP A 175 2.12 14.37 -18.46
C ASP A 175 2.51 13.10 -19.23
N ALA A 176 3.78 12.93 -19.58
CA ALA A 176 4.33 11.74 -20.22
C ALA A 176 4.66 10.60 -19.23
N ILE A 177 4.39 10.78 -17.93
CA ILE A 177 4.59 9.74 -16.93
C ILE A 177 3.36 8.84 -16.88
N THR A 178 3.58 7.58 -17.23
CA THR A 178 2.54 6.55 -17.40
C THR A 178 2.50 5.58 -16.20
N PRO A 179 1.44 4.77 -16.05
CA PRO A 179 1.41 3.69 -15.07
C PRO A 179 2.57 2.68 -15.22
N GLU A 180 3.03 2.43 -16.44
CA GLU A 180 4.14 1.53 -16.76
C GLU A 180 5.47 2.02 -16.15
N ASP A 181 5.67 3.34 -16.07
CA ASP A 181 6.80 3.95 -15.38
C ASP A 181 6.74 3.70 -13.87
N ALA A 182 5.53 3.76 -13.32
CA ALA A 182 5.28 3.52 -11.91
C ALA A 182 5.58 2.04 -11.55
N GLU A 183 5.21 1.10 -12.43
CA GLU A 183 5.58 -0.32 -12.31
C GLU A 183 7.08 -0.53 -12.43
N THR A 184 7.73 0.08 -13.43
CA THR A 184 9.18 0.03 -13.64
C THR A 184 9.93 0.49 -12.39
N PHE A 185 9.49 1.60 -11.80
CA PHE A 185 10.05 2.09 -10.53
C PHE A 185 9.82 1.10 -9.37
N ALA A 186 8.63 0.51 -9.28
CA ALA A 186 8.29 -0.44 -8.22
C ALA A 186 9.09 -1.76 -8.31
N ASP A 187 9.44 -2.18 -9.53
CA ASP A 187 10.29 -3.33 -9.84
C ASP A 187 11.74 -3.07 -9.47
N VAL A 188 12.28 -1.89 -9.79
CA VAL A 188 13.60 -1.47 -9.31
C VAL A 188 13.65 -1.48 -7.79
N LEU A 189 12.62 -0.94 -7.13
CA LEU A 189 12.51 -0.98 -5.67
C LEU A 189 12.35 -2.40 -5.10
N ALA A 190 11.93 -3.40 -5.88
CA ALA A 190 11.77 -4.78 -5.40
C ALA A 190 13.11 -5.49 -5.20
N VAL A 191 14.13 -5.14 -5.97
CA VAL A 191 15.48 -5.70 -5.89
C VAL A 191 16.48 -4.75 -5.26
N TRP A 192 16.02 -3.60 -4.76
CA TRP A 192 16.89 -2.56 -4.20
C TRP A 192 17.64 -3.10 -2.98
N PRO A 193 18.99 -2.99 -2.93
CA PRO A 193 19.78 -3.59 -1.86
C PRO A 193 19.60 -2.85 -0.53
N VAL A 194 19.66 -3.60 0.57
CA VAL A 194 19.67 -3.04 1.93
C VAL A 194 20.96 -2.23 2.16
N ARG A 195 20.85 -1.08 2.84
CA ARG A 195 22.00 -0.25 3.24
C ARG A 195 22.93 0.09 2.06
N LEU A 196 22.35 0.46 0.92
CA LEU A 196 23.07 0.85 -0.30
C LEU A 196 24.26 1.80 -0.03
N MET A 197 24.08 2.78 0.84
CA MET A 197 25.11 3.77 1.19
C MET A 197 26.39 3.16 1.80
N ASN A 198 26.31 1.95 2.36
CA ASN A 198 27.44 1.26 3.00
C ASN A 198 28.16 0.30 2.03
N LEU A 199 27.69 0.20 0.79
CA LEU A 199 28.19 -0.76 -0.19
C LEU A 199 28.99 -0.01 -1.25
N PRO A 200 30.34 0.07 -1.12
CA PRO A 200 31.18 0.88 -2.02
C PRO A 200 31.13 0.40 -3.47
N GLU A 201 30.78 -0.88 -3.69
CA GLU A 201 30.65 -1.50 -5.00
C GLU A 201 29.49 -0.97 -5.85
N PHE A 202 28.55 -0.22 -5.26
CA PHE A 202 27.45 0.44 -5.95
C PHE A 202 27.65 1.95 -6.07
N ARG A 203 28.79 2.46 -5.57
CA ARG A 203 29.10 3.89 -5.67
C ARG A 203 29.23 4.27 -7.14
N HIS A 204 28.63 5.40 -7.52
CA HIS A 204 28.63 5.92 -8.90
C HIS A 204 27.90 5.07 -9.95
N MET A 205 27.18 4.02 -9.54
CA MET A 205 26.31 3.27 -10.45
C MET A 205 24.94 3.94 -10.55
N SER A 206 24.28 3.84 -11.71
CA SER A 206 22.90 4.28 -11.84
C SER A 206 21.95 3.33 -11.12
N ALA A 207 20.79 3.82 -10.68
CA ALA A 207 19.76 3.03 -9.98
C ALA A 207 19.39 1.73 -10.72
N VAL A 208 19.21 1.81 -12.03
CA VAL A 208 18.89 0.64 -12.87
C VAL A 208 20.04 -0.37 -12.85
N ASN A 209 21.28 0.10 -12.93
CA ASN A 209 22.47 -0.75 -12.87
C ASN A 209 22.68 -1.36 -11.48
N ILE A 210 22.40 -0.61 -10.41
CA ILE A 210 22.41 -1.11 -9.03
C ILE A 210 21.41 -2.25 -8.89
N ALA A 211 20.17 -2.07 -9.36
CA ALA A 211 19.13 -3.08 -9.33
C ALA A 211 19.52 -4.34 -10.12
N ALA A 212 20.05 -4.17 -11.33
CA ALA A 212 20.52 -5.28 -12.16
C ALA A 212 21.67 -6.06 -11.49
N LYS A 213 22.67 -5.35 -10.95
CA LYS A 213 23.80 -5.96 -10.25
C LYS A 213 23.38 -6.65 -8.95
N ALA A 214 22.52 -6.01 -8.13
CA ALA A 214 22.00 -6.58 -6.91
C ALA A 214 21.18 -7.86 -7.17
N LYS A 215 20.37 -7.88 -8.24
CA LYS A 215 19.65 -9.07 -8.69
C LYS A 215 20.60 -10.19 -9.13
N ARG A 216 21.63 -9.87 -9.91
CA ARG A 216 22.65 -10.83 -10.37
C ARG A 216 23.43 -11.45 -9.22
N GLU A 217 23.84 -10.64 -8.25
CA GLU A 217 24.61 -11.06 -7.08
C GLU A 217 23.74 -11.63 -5.95
N LYS A 218 22.42 -11.72 -6.14
CA LYS A 218 21.44 -12.17 -5.14
C LYS A 218 21.64 -11.47 -3.79
N ARG A 219 21.96 -10.17 -3.82
CA ARG A 219 22.12 -9.37 -2.60
C ARG A 219 20.80 -9.33 -1.83
N GLN A 220 20.89 -9.15 -0.51
CA GLN A 220 19.71 -9.00 0.31
C GLN A 220 18.96 -7.73 -0.11
N ALA A 221 17.86 -7.91 -0.82
CA ALA A 221 16.92 -6.85 -1.14
C ALA A 221 16.31 -6.29 0.16
N ILE A 222 15.83 -5.05 0.12
CA ILE A 222 15.08 -4.46 1.24
C ILE A 222 13.99 -5.45 1.63
N GLN A 223 14.18 -6.05 2.82
CA GLN A 223 13.24 -7.02 3.34
C GLN A 223 11.88 -6.38 3.38
N ARG A 224 10.87 -7.18 3.04
CA ARG A 224 9.51 -6.83 3.39
C ARG A 224 9.46 -6.79 4.93
N SER A 225 9.65 -7.88 5.67
CA SER A 225 9.05 -8.05 7.02
C SER A 225 9.68 -7.36 8.24
N THR A 226 10.73 -6.55 8.10
CA THR A 226 11.34 -5.97 9.30
C THR A 226 10.55 -4.73 9.72
N GLN A 227 9.87 -4.75 10.88
CA GLN A 227 8.92 -3.73 11.35
C GLN A 227 9.39 -2.26 11.29
N HIS A 228 10.71 -1.99 11.35
CA HIS A 228 11.29 -0.66 11.14
C HIS A 228 11.77 -0.40 9.69
N LYS A 229 12.06 -1.45 8.91
CA LYS A 229 12.58 -1.39 7.53
C LYS A 229 11.49 -1.49 6.45
N HIS A 230 10.35 -2.10 6.75
CA HIS A 230 9.12 -2.10 5.92
C HIS A 230 8.68 -0.68 5.56
N LYS A 231 9.02 0.26 6.45
CA LYS A 231 8.86 1.68 6.24
C LYS A 231 9.50 2.10 4.92
N HIS A 232 10.67 1.61 4.51
CA HIS A 232 11.38 2.21 3.36
C HIS A 232 10.69 2.00 2.01
N LYS A 233 10.39 0.76 1.58
CA LYS A 233 9.78 0.55 0.25
C LYS A 233 8.39 1.16 0.17
N HIS A 234 7.54 0.88 1.15
CA HIS A 234 6.20 1.45 1.22
C HIS A 234 6.26 2.98 1.30
N LYS A 235 7.16 3.54 2.11
CA LYS A 235 7.33 5.00 2.21
C LYS A 235 7.92 5.62 0.96
N HIS A 236 8.75 4.94 0.19
CA HIS A 236 9.21 5.45 -1.10
C HIS A 236 8.00 5.58 -2.04
N ILE A 237 7.20 4.53 -2.19
CA ILE A 237 6.01 4.57 -3.06
C ILE A 237 4.97 5.58 -2.55
N MET A 238 4.73 5.64 -1.23
CA MET A 238 3.86 6.66 -0.63
C MET A 238 4.40 8.08 -0.83
N SER A 239 5.72 8.27 -0.75
CA SER A 239 6.36 9.57 -0.93
C SER A 239 6.20 10.08 -2.36
N VAL A 240 6.36 9.19 -3.34
CA VAL A 240 6.12 9.46 -4.76
C VAL A 240 4.63 9.68 -5.01
N SER A 241 3.76 8.80 -4.51
CA SER A 241 2.31 8.93 -4.66
C SER A 241 1.79 10.24 -4.09
N ALA A 242 2.28 10.67 -2.92
CA ALA A 242 1.94 11.97 -2.35
C ALA A 242 2.46 13.15 -3.18
N PHE A 243 3.62 13.04 -3.84
CA PHE A 243 4.09 14.04 -4.78
C PHE A 243 3.16 14.16 -5.99
N PHE A 244 2.77 13.05 -6.62
CA PHE A 244 1.82 13.08 -7.73
C PHE A 244 0.41 13.51 -7.30
N ASN A 245 -0.03 13.17 -6.09
CA ASN A 245 -1.29 13.71 -5.55
C ASN A 245 -1.22 15.22 -5.38
N TRP A 246 -0.09 15.80 -4.97
CA TRP A 246 0.10 17.25 -4.95
C TRP A 246 0.02 17.86 -6.36
N LEU A 247 0.56 17.18 -7.37
CA LEU A 247 0.44 17.61 -8.78
C LEU A 247 -1.01 17.58 -9.29
N VAL A 248 -1.77 16.55 -8.92
CA VAL A 248 -3.19 16.39 -9.30
C VAL A 248 -4.10 17.35 -8.52
N ASN A 249 -3.86 17.50 -7.22
CA ASN A 249 -4.79 18.21 -6.34
C ASN A 249 -4.50 19.71 -6.26
N ASP A 250 -3.24 20.10 -6.10
CA ASP A 250 -2.84 21.47 -5.85
C ASP A 250 -2.45 22.21 -7.13
N LEU A 251 -1.65 21.57 -8.01
CA LEU A 251 -1.19 22.21 -9.25
C LEU A 251 -2.12 21.97 -10.46
N LYS A 252 -2.96 20.94 -10.43
CA LYS A 252 -3.85 20.53 -11.55
C LYS A 252 -3.11 20.29 -12.87
N VAL A 253 -1.83 19.90 -12.83
CA VAL A 253 -0.99 19.71 -14.03
C VAL A 253 -1.28 18.38 -14.72
N ILE A 254 -1.70 17.38 -13.95
CA ILE A 254 -2.08 16.07 -14.46
C ILE A 254 -3.47 15.68 -13.93
N PRO A 255 -4.27 14.94 -14.71
CA PRO A 255 -5.63 14.60 -14.31
C PRO A 255 -5.67 13.48 -13.26
N ILE A 256 -4.71 12.54 -13.31
CA ILE A 256 -4.73 11.31 -12.53
C ILE A 256 -3.32 10.97 -12.08
N ASN A 257 -3.17 10.50 -10.84
CA ASN A 257 -1.90 10.03 -10.29
C ASN A 257 -1.52 8.67 -10.90
N PRO A 258 -0.37 8.54 -11.61
CA PRO A 258 0.05 7.26 -12.23
C PRO A 258 0.39 6.17 -11.20
N PHE A 259 0.76 6.54 -9.97
CA PHE A 259 1.09 5.60 -8.89
C PHE A 259 -0.16 5.01 -8.20
N ARG A 260 -1.38 5.44 -8.55
CA ARG A 260 -2.61 4.95 -7.90
C ARG A 260 -2.86 3.46 -8.12
N PHE A 261 -2.36 2.91 -9.23
CA PHE A 261 -2.60 1.52 -9.64
C PHE A 261 -1.66 0.53 -8.98
N ILE A 262 -0.60 1.03 -8.34
CA ILE A 262 0.32 0.16 -7.61
C ILE A 262 -0.42 -0.41 -6.40
N GLN A 263 -0.62 -1.73 -6.40
CA GLN A 263 -1.26 -2.44 -5.30
C GLN A 263 -0.37 -2.42 -4.05
N MET A 264 -0.72 -1.60 -3.07
CA MET A 264 0.04 -1.47 -1.82
C MET A 264 0.09 -2.77 -1.02
N SER A 265 -0.91 -3.63 -1.16
CA SER A 265 -0.96 -4.96 -0.54
C SER A 265 0.23 -5.84 -0.91
N ARG A 266 0.84 -5.66 -2.09
CA ARG A 266 2.04 -6.39 -2.51
C ARG A 266 3.27 -6.08 -1.65
N TYR A 267 3.25 -4.95 -0.96
CA TYR A 267 4.36 -4.47 -0.13
C TYR A 267 4.03 -4.47 1.35
N HIS A 268 2.78 -4.76 1.72
CA HIS A 268 2.45 -5.06 3.10
C HIS A 268 2.79 -6.53 3.34
N ASP A 269 3.67 -6.83 4.30
CA ASP A 269 3.69 -8.22 4.75
C ASP A 269 2.51 -8.47 5.63
N ASN A 270 1.92 -9.65 5.47
CA ASN A 270 1.10 -10.29 6.47
C ASN A 270 2.00 -10.64 7.67
N VAL A 271 2.52 -9.62 8.37
CA VAL A 271 3.07 -9.79 9.70
C VAL A 271 1.89 -10.29 10.50
N ARG A 272 1.82 -11.62 10.70
CA ARG A 272 0.87 -12.22 11.64
C ARG A 272 1.09 -11.44 12.92
N LYS A 273 0.12 -10.61 13.30
CA LYS A 273 0.09 -10.02 14.64
C LYS A 273 0.28 -11.22 15.56
N LYS A 274 1.39 -11.27 16.30
CA LYS A 274 1.55 -12.32 17.30
C LYS A 274 0.27 -12.24 18.12
N LYS A 275 -0.52 -13.32 18.10
CA LYS A 275 -1.72 -13.43 18.94
C LYS A 275 -1.21 -13.07 20.33
N ASP A 276 -1.71 -11.98 20.88
CA ASP A 276 -1.27 -11.55 22.21
C ASP A 276 -1.51 -12.73 23.13
N ILE A 277 -0.43 -13.22 23.73
CA ILE A 277 -0.45 -14.39 24.61
C ILE A 277 -1.35 -14.12 25.84
N PHE A 278 -1.74 -12.86 26.04
CA PHE A 278 -2.59 -12.37 27.11
C PHE A 278 -4.08 -12.19 26.74
N SER A 279 -4.51 -12.52 25.51
CA SER A 279 -5.94 -12.67 25.22
C SER A 279 -6.38 -14.11 25.51
N VAL A 280 -6.58 -14.39 26.80
CA VAL A 280 -7.35 -15.55 27.28
C VAL A 280 -8.68 -15.04 27.81
#